data_AF-A0A255H727-F1
#
_entry.id   AF-A0A255H727-F1
#
_cell.length_a   1.000
_cell.length_b   1.000
_cell.length_c   1.000
_cell.angle_alpha   90.00
_cell.angle_beta   90.00
_cell.angle_gamma   90.00
#
_symmetry.space_group_name_H-M   'P 1'
#
loop_
_entity.id
_entity.type
_entity.pdbx_description
1 polymer ?
#
loop_
_entity_poly.entity_id
_entity_poly.type
_entity_poly.pdbx_seq_one_letter_code
_entity_poly.pdbx_strand_id
1 'polypeptide(L)'
;MSEEPVGLQQWVDTLGAHLGTDYQIDEESMHILLDLARDAAHEIVRPAAPLTAFLVGVAVGRGQSLGSAAARATELAQSLGEAADA
;
A
#
# COMPACT_ATOMS: atom_id res chain seq x y z
N MET A 1 16.74 28.94 4.01
CA MET A 1 16.24 28.24 2.80
C MET A 1 15.06 27.43 3.27
N SER A 2 13.85 27.75 2.81
CA SER A 2 12.69 26.90 3.10
C SER A 2 12.88 25.63 2.29
N GLU A 3 13.02 24.49 2.95
CA GLU A 3 13.03 23.20 2.27
C GLU A 3 11.61 22.96 1.75
N GLU A 4 11.43 22.96 0.43
CA GLU A 4 10.22 22.39 -0.15
C GLU A 4 10.18 20.90 0.20
N PRO A 5 9.04 20.38 0.69
CA PRO A 5 8.92 18.97 1.03
C PRO A 5 9.22 18.12 -0.21
N VAL A 6 10.05 17.09 -0.03
CA VAL A 6 10.40 16.11 -1.06
C VAL A 6 9.10 15.51 -1.62
N GLY A 7 8.95 15.53 -2.95
CA GLY A 7 7.79 14.93 -3.61
C GLY A 7 7.72 13.42 -3.37
N LEU A 8 6.51 12.86 -3.32
CA LEU A 8 6.31 11.44 -2.95
C LEU A 8 7.07 10.48 -3.89
N GLN A 9 7.04 10.71 -5.21
CA GLN A 9 7.80 9.88 -6.16
C GLN A 9 9.31 9.96 -5.88
N GLN A 10 9.84 11.16 -5.69
CA GLN A 10 11.26 11.35 -5.38
C GLN A 10 11.65 10.64 -4.08
N TRP A 11 10.78 10.68 -3.06
CA TRP A 11 10.99 9.96 -1.82
C TRP A 11 11.04 8.44 -2.04
N VAL A 12 10.07 7.90 -2.78
CA VAL A 12 10.00 6.47 -3.10
C VAL A 12 11.22 6.01 -3.88
N ASP A 13 11.64 6.75 -4.90
CA ASP A 13 12.83 6.41 -5.71
C ASP A 13 14.10 6.44 -4.85
N THR A 14 14.25 7.48 -4.01
CA THR A 14 15.38 7.64 -3.09
C THR A 14 15.44 6.51 -2.07
N LEU A 15 14.29 6.16 -1.48
CA LEU A 15 14.18 5.06 -0.53
C LEU A 15 14.50 3.72 -1.21
N GLY A 16 14.00 3.51 -2.43
CA GLY A 16 14.27 2.30 -3.19
C GLY A 16 15.77 2.12 -3.47
N ALA A 17 16.43 3.19 -3.93
CA ALA A 17 17.88 3.19 -4.13
C ALA A 17 18.65 2.95 -2.82
N HIS A 18 18.21 3.56 -1.71
CA HIS A 18 18.83 3.37 -0.40
C HIS A 18 18.72 1.93 0.12
N LEU A 19 17.58 1.29 -0.12
CA LEU A 19 17.31 -0.10 0.28
C LEU A 19 17.88 -1.13 -0.71
N GLY A 20 18.43 -0.69 -1.85
CA GLY A 20 18.99 -1.59 -2.87
C GLY A 20 17.94 -2.43 -3.58
N THR A 21 16.72 -1.90 -3.76
CA THR A 21 15.64 -2.57 -4.50
C THR A 21 15.61 -2.12 -5.95
N ASP A 22 15.60 -3.10 -6.86
CA ASP A 22 15.40 -2.86 -8.30
C ASP A 22 13.92 -2.63 -8.68
N TYR A 23 13.00 -2.78 -7.71
CA TYR A 23 11.58 -2.55 -7.92
C TYR A 23 11.29 -1.04 -7.99
N GLN A 24 10.64 -0.63 -9.08
CA GLN A 24 10.18 0.74 -9.29
C GLN A 24 8.68 0.80 -9.06
N ILE A 25 8.24 1.75 -8.24
CA ILE A 25 6.82 2.00 -8.01
C ILE A 25 6.42 3.13 -8.96
N ASP A 26 5.61 2.79 -9.96
CA ASP A 26 5.00 3.76 -10.87
C ASP A 26 3.75 4.41 -10.27
N GLU A 27 3.20 5.39 -10.99
CA GLU A 27 2.02 6.14 -10.56
C GLU A 27 0.79 5.25 -10.34
N GLU A 28 0.60 4.22 -11.15
CA GLU A 28 -0.50 3.26 -10.99
C GLU A 28 -0.33 2.43 -9.71
N SER A 29 0.87 1.90 -9.47
CA SER A 29 1.20 1.14 -8.26
C SER A 29 1.06 1.99 -7.00
N MET A 30 1.45 3.27 -7.06
CA MET A 30 1.22 4.22 -5.98
C MET A 30 -0.27 4.38 -5.69
N HIS A 31 -1.10 4.62 -6.71
CA HIS A 31 -2.55 4.75 -6.52
C HIS A 31 -3.15 3.50 -5.88
N ILE A 32 -2.80 2.30 -6.38
CA ILE A 32 -3.26 1.02 -5.81
C ILE A 32 -2.89 0.90 -4.33
N LEU A 33 -1.64 1.19 -3.96
CA LEU A 33 -1.16 1.07 -2.58
C LEU A 33 -1.84 2.09 -1.65
N LEU A 34 -2.05 3.32 -2.12
CA LEU A 34 -2.67 4.38 -1.33
C LEU A 34 -4.17 4.15 -1.14
N ASP A 35 -4.86 3.65 -2.16
CA ASP A 35 -6.28 3.28 -2.07
C ASP A 35 -6.45 2.06 -1.16
N LEU A 36 -5.61 1.04 -1.30
CA LEU A 36 -5.61 -0.11 -0.39
C LEU A 36 -5.39 0.30 1.08
N ALA A 37 -4.45 1.20 1.34
CA ALA A 37 -4.20 1.70 2.68
C ALA A 37 -5.41 2.48 3.23
N ARG A 38 -6.06 3.29 2.38
CA ARG A 38 -7.28 4.02 2.73
C ARG A 38 -8.40 3.04 3.12
N ASP A 39 -8.67 2.06 2.27
CA ASP A 39 -9.74 1.08 2.49
C ASP A 39 -9.48 0.28 3.77
N ALA A 40 -8.27 -0.23 3.97
CA ALA A 40 -7.93 -0.95 5.20
C ALA A 40 -8.11 -0.09 6.47
N ALA A 41 -7.75 1.19 6.42
CA ALA A 41 -7.94 2.10 7.55
C ALA A 41 -9.40 2.42 7.84
N HIS A 42 -10.25 2.48 6.80
CA HIS A 42 -11.67 2.78 6.92
C HIS A 42 -12.49 1.56 7.35
N GLU A 43 -12.29 0.41 6.70
CA GLU A 43 -13.11 -0.78 6.92
C GLU A 43 -12.74 -1.54 8.20
N ILE A 44 -11.49 -1.45 8.66
CA ILE A 44 -11.00 -2.21 9.81
C ILE A 44 -10.71 -1.29 11.00
N VAL A 45 -9.53 -0.66 11.01
CA VAL A 45 -9.11 0.37 11.97
C VAL A 45 -7.88 1.08 11.41
N ARG A 46 -7.60 2.32 11.85
CA ARG A 46 -6.43 3.10 11.38
C ARG A 46 -5.10 2.33 11.34
N PRO A 47 -4.72 1.52 12.35
CA PRO A 47 -3.48 0.71 12.29
C PRO A 47 -3.44 -0.36 11.19
N ALA A 48 -4.57 -0.73 10.58
CA ALA A 48 -4.62 -1.74 9.53
C ALA A 48 -3.90 -1.28 8.26
N ALA A 49 -3.91 0.01 7.92
CA ALA A 49 -3.24 0.54 6.73
C ALA A 49 -1.77 0.10 6.57
N PRO A 50 -0.85 0.38 7.52
CA PRO A 50 0.55 -0.04 7.38
C PRO A 50 0.73 -1.57 7.44
N LEU A 51 -0.12 -2.28 8.20
CA LEU A 51 -0.04 -3.74 8.31
C LEU A 51 -0.46 -4.43 7.01
N THR A 52 -1.53 -3.94 6.38
CA THR A 52 -2.01 -4.42 5.08
C THR A 52 -0.98 -4.15 3.99
N ALA A 53 -0.42 -2.93 3.93
CA ALA A 53 0.63 -2.59 2.97
C ALA A 53 1.87 -3.49 3.11
N PHE A 54 2.31 -3.76 4.35
CA PHE A 54 3.43 -4.67 4.61
C PHE A 54 3.14 -6.11 4.12
N LEU A 55 1.97 -6.67 4.44
CA LEU A 55 1.61 -8.03 4.03
C LEU A 55 1.42 -8.16 2.51
N VAL A 56 0.84 -7.15 1.86
CA VAL A 56 0.78 -7.09 0.39
C VAL A 56 2.18 -7.01 -0.20
N GLY A 57 3.09 -6.19 0.36
CA GLY A 57 4.50 -6.16 -0.03
C GLY A 57 5.18 -7.53 0.10
N VAL A 58 4.93 -8.27 1.19
CA VAL A 58 5.43 -9.65 1.37
C VAL A 58 4.86 -10.60 0.31
N ALA A 59 3.58 -10.47 -0.04
CA ALA A 59 2.95 -11.28 -1.08
C ALA A 59 3.55 -11.00 -2.46
N VAL A 60 3.77 -9.73 -2.79
CA VAL A 60 4.43 -9.30 -4.02
C VAL A 60 5.87 -9.81 -4.08
N GLY A 61 6.62 -9.70 -2.99
CA GLY A 61 7.97 -10.27 -2.88
C GLY A 61 8.03 -11.81 -3.02
N ARG A 62 6.89 -12.49 -2.87
CA ARG A 62 6.74 -13.94 -3.11
C ARG A 62 6.25 -14.28 -4.52
N GLY A 63 6.14 -13.30 -5.42
CA GLY A 63 5.79 -13.48 -6.83
C GLY A 63 4.32 -13.27 -7.18
N GLN A 64 3.49 -12.77 -6.26
CA GLN A 64 2.14 -12.31 -6.62
C GLN A 64 2.20 -10.95 -7.32
N SER A 65 1.25 -10.66 -8.21
CA SER A 65 1.11 -9.31 -8.75
C SER A 65 0.55 -8.35 -7.68
N LEU A 66 0.97 -7.09 -7.71
CA LEU A 66 0.46 -6.05 -6.81
C LEU A 66 -1.08 -5.96 -6.90
N GLY A 67 -1.61 -5.90 -8.13
CA GLY A 67 -3.06 -5.81 -8.35
C GLY A 67 -3.83 -7.00 -7.75
N SER A 68 -3.33 -8.23 -7.91
CA SER A 68 -4.00 -9.41 -7.33
C SER A 68 -3.92 -9.43 -5.80
N ALA A 69 -2.76 -9.10 -5.23
CA ALA A 69 -2.59 -9.07 -3.79
C ALA A 69 -3.43 -7.96 -3.14
N ALA A 70 -3.47 -6.78 -3.76
CA ALA A 70 -4.28 -5.65 -3.32
C ALA A 70 -5.79 -5.96 -3.40
N ALA A 71 -6.28 -6.47 -4.53
CA ALA A 71 -7.69 -6.81 -4.70
C ALA A 71 -8.20 -7.78 -3.61
N ARG A 72 -7.44 -8.84 -3.34
CA ARG A 72 -7.79 -9.82 -2.29
C ARG A 72 -7.79 -9.21 -0.89
N ALA A 73 -6.89 -8.28 -0.62
CA ALA A 73 -6.82 -7.59 0.66
C ALA A 73 -8.00 -6.61 0.83
N THR A 74 -8.35 -5.86 -0.22
CA THR A 74 -9.51 -4.97 -0.24
C THR A 74 -10.82 -5.74 -0.07
N GLU A 75 -11.02 -6.84 -0.81
CA GLU A 75 -12.21 -7.70 -0.69
C GLU A 75 -12.39 -8.22 0.74
N LEU A 76 -11.30 -8.67 1.37
CA LEU A 76 -11.35 -9.13 2.76
C LEU A 76 -11.69 -7.98 3.72
N ALA A 77 -11.07 -6.80 3.55
CA ALA A 77 -11.32 -5.64 4.39
C ALA A 77 -12.80 -5.23 4.35
N GLN A 78 -13.37 -5.10 3.15
CA GLN A 78 -14.78 -4.76 2.93
C GLN A 78 -15.72 -5.79 3.57
N SER A 79 -15.46 -7.09 3.38
CA SER A 79 -16.30 -8.15 3.96
C SER A 79 -16.36 -8.13 5.51
N LEU A 80 -15.28 -7.67 6.15
CA LEU A 80 -15.21 -7.55 7.61
C LEU A 80 -15.83 -6.24 8.10
N GLY A 81 -15.72 -5.15 7.34
CA GLY A 81 -16.41 -3.89 7.61
C GLY A 81 -17.93 -4.06 7.56
N GLU A 82 -18.45 -4.69 6.51
CA GLU A 82 -19.87 -5.03 6.36
C GLU A 82 -20.39 -5.88 7.52
N ALA A 83 -19.60 -6.85 7.98
CA ALA A 83 -19.97 -7.71 9.10
C ALA A 83 -19.96 -6.99 10.47
N ALA A 84 -19.21 -5.89 10.61
CA ALA A 84 -19.18 -5.09 11.83
C ALA A 84 -20.36 -4.10 11.92
N ASP A 85 -20.92 -3.71 10.79
CA ASP A 85 -22.06 -2.79 10.68
C ASP A 85 -23.44 -3.49 10.73
N ALA A 86 -23.47 -4.81 10.63
CA ALA A 86 -24.69 -5.65 10.65
C ALA A 86 -25.11 -6.09 12.06
#